data_AF-A0A9W6XZQ1-F1
#
_entry.id   AF-A0A9W6XZQ1-F1
#
_cell.length_a   1.000
_cell.length_b   1.000
_cell.length_c   1.000
_cell.angle_alpha   90.00
_cell.angle_beta   90.00
_cell.angle_gamma   90.00
#
_symmetry.space_group_name_H-M   'P 1'
#
loop_
_entity.id
_entity.type
_entity.pdbx_description
1 polymer ?
#
loop_
_entity_poly.entity_id
_entity_poly.type
_entity_poly.pdbx_seq_one_letter_code
_entity_poly.pdbx_strand_id
1 'polypeptide(L)'
;MGVTREDMAQMAFPGLPALSFPELHAESVPELTFYRAAQRLLAACGVDDFGLRDVLQPAPKRVRRQLSALINFAKFREERLAAFAEVTRQADELLQHKKALQDENAALQRELDGLLEQQKAEEPARLELQAEVAALEKEINGLNRQQALFKLETSELKAARKTMEDAVAEARFNKCEAEDEIERLKGQVVTSPDRVKGELKAIAESLDAAKDDLQELEEKQRSVLVFVGVYERAEKELARTFTLLSEIEQEMKACKEAKHQVKSSLSRIHELQQRTAETITRRERLEKVLELKRRELERYRAEAQAKEEAASNALQGVREKLSTLESARYDARQRITQNTEASRTVELKMKEDEAQYQRELKELEQVSVSCRRRKLFVVADATCVAVFDVISSDVLTPPASRRVLQPAGA
;
A
#
# COMPACT_ATOMS: atom_id res chain seq x y z
N MET A 1 -8.30 12.61 -31.99
CA MET A 1 -9.30 13.69 -32.03
C MET A 1 -9.96 13.87 -30.68
N GLY A 2 -10.64 12.85 -30.09
CA GLY A 2 -11.24 13.01 -28.75
C GLY A 2 -12.46 13.94 -28.74
N VAL A 3 -13.15 14.03 -29.89
CA VAL A 3 -14.34 14.85 -30.14
C VAL A 3 -15.49 13.88 -30.36
N THR A 4 -16.64 14.13 -29.73
CA THR A 4 -17.82 13.26 -29.86
C THR A 4 -18.59 13.54 -31.16
N ARG A 5 -19.56 12.68 -31.50
CA ARG A 5 -20.47 12.91 -32.62
C ARG A 5 -21.35 14.15 -32.38
N GLU A 6 -21.68 14.43 -31.13
CA GLU A 6 -22.51 15.57 -30.71
C GLU A 6 -21.72 16.88 -30.87
N ASP A 7 -20.45 16.91 -30.45
CA ASP A 7 -19.54 18.04 -30.69
C ASP A 7 -19.33 18.33 -32.18
N MET A 8 -19.34 17.30 -33.04
CA MET A 8 -19.26 17.46 -34.51
C MET A 8 -20.59 17.88 -35.15
N ALA A 9 -21.72 17.69 -34.47
CA ALA A 9 -23.04 18.11 -34.95
C ALA A 9 -23.40 19.54 -34.51
N GLN A 10 -22.77 20.07 -33.46
CA GLN A 10 -22.93 21.45 -33.05
C GLN A 10 -22.38 22.41 -34.12
N MET A 11 -23.26 23.26 -34.66
CA MET A 11 -22.85 24.37 -35.52
C MET A 11 -21.99 25.35 -34.71
N ALA A 12 -20.77 25.60 -35.16
CA ALA A 12 -19.88 26.54 -34.48
C ALA A 12 -20.49 27.95 -34.44
N PHE A 13 -20.85 28.42 -33.24
CA PHE A 13 -21.55 29.68 -32.97
C PHE A 13 -21.09 30.91 -33.79
N PRO A 14 -19.79 31.14 -34.06
CA PRO A 14 -19.34 32.30 -34.85
C PRO A 14 -19.86 32.36 -36.29
N GLY A 15 -20.31 31.24 -36.88
CA GLY A 15 -20.78 31.17 -38.26
C GLY A 15 -22.29 31.31 -38.46
N LEU A 16 -23.09 31.17 -37.39
CA LEU A 16 -24.56 31.18 -37.47
C LEU A 16 -25.15 32.47 -38.09
N PRO A 17 -24.64 33.70 -37.80
CA PRO A 17 -25.20 34.92 -38.39
C PRO A 17 -24.97 35.08 -39.89
N ALA A 18 -24.09 34.27 -40.50
CA ALA A 18 -23.76 34.33 -41.92
C ALA A 18 -24.67 33.45 -42.80
N LEU A 19 -25.54 32.62 -42.20
CA LEU A 19 -26.47 31.75 -42.90
C LEU A 19 -27.89 32.32 -42.79
N SER A 20 -28.48 32.73 -43.92
CA SER A 20 -29.84 33.32 -43.93
C SER A 20 -30.94 32.35 -43.50
N PHE A 21 -30.71 31.04 -43.64
CA PHE A 21 -31.62 29.97 -43.21
C PHE A 21 -30.83 28.80 -42.60
N PRO A 22 -30.44 28.85 -41.31
CA PRO A 22 -29.61 27.82 -40.69
C PRO A 22 -30.25 26.42 -40.68
N GLU A 23 -31.58 26.34 -40.60
CA GLU A 23 -32.34 25.08 -40.54
C GLU A 23 -32.16 24.21 -41.79
N LEU A 24 -32.04 24.82 -42.98
CA LEU A 24 -31.78 24.10 -44.24
C LEU A 24 -30.38 23.48 -44.31
N HIS A 25 -29.49 23.84 -43.38
CA HIS A 25 -28.10 23.36 -43.34
C HIS A 25 -27.84 22.39 -42.17
N ALA A 26 -28.88 21.99 -41.44
CA ALA A 26 -28.78 21.10 -40.28
C ALA A 26 -28.12 19.75 -40.59
N GLU A 27 -28.29 19.21 -41.79
CA GLU A 27 -27.65 17.96 -42.24
C GLU A 27 -26.27 18.20 -42.87
N SER A 28 -26.14 19.25 -43.70
CA SER A 28 -24.90 19.51 -44.46
C SER A 28 -23.73 20.01 -43.60
N VAL A 29 -23.99 20.74 -42.51
CA VAL A 29 -22.92 21.27 -41.65
C VAL A 29 -22.21 20.16 -40.85
N PRO A 30 -22.91 19.20 -40.21
CA PRO A 30 -22.26 18.01 -39.64
C PRO A 30 -21.47 17.20 -40.68
N GLU A 31 -21.98 17.00 -41.89
CA GLU A 31 -21.26 16.28 -42.95
C GLU A 31 -19.95 16.97 -43.37
N LEU A 32 -19.98 18.29 -43.58
CA LEU A 32 -18.78 19.07 -43.90
C LEU A 32 -17.79 19.13 -42.73
N THR A 33 -18.29 19.10 -41.49
CA THR A 33 -17.48 19.07 -40.27
C THR A 33 -16.79 17.72 -40.10
N PHE A 34 -17.53 16.62 -40.30
CA PHE A 34 -16.98 15.27 -40.40
C PHE A 34 -15.94 15.16 -41.53
N TYR A 35 -16.25 15.64 -42.74
CA TYR A 35 -15.32 15.63 -43.88
C TYR A 35 -14.01 16.35 -43.53
N ARG A 36 -14.07 17.57 -42.97
CA ARG A 36 -12.88 18.33 -42.55
C ARG A 36 -12.10 17.62 -41.45
N ALA A 37 -12.77 16.98 -40.50
CA ALA A 37 -12.11 16.20 -39.45
C ALA A 37 -11.43 14.94 -40.00
N ALA A 38 -12.10 14.21 -40.90
CA ALA A 38 -11.58 13.03 -41.58
C ALA A 38 -10.40 13.38 -42.49
N GLN A 39 -10.47 14.49 -43.24
CA GLN A 39 -9.37 14.99 -44.07
C GLN A 39 -8.13 15.32 -43.23
N ARG A 40 -8.29 16.04 -42.11
CA ARG A 40 -7.18 16.33 -41.17
C ARG A 40 -6.58 15.06 -40.57
N LEU A 41 -7.42 14.10 -40.19
CA LEU A 41 -6.97 12.83 -39.62
C LEU A 41 -6.20 12.00 -40.66
N LEU A 42 -6.70 11.90 -41.90
CA LEU A 42 -6.08 11.14 -42.97
C LEU A 42 -4.78 11.79 -43.47
N ALA A 43 -4.69 13.12 -43.53
CA ALA A 43 -3.44 13.83 -43.77
C ALA A 43 -2.39 13.48 -42.69
N ALA A 44 -2.78 13.47 -41.41
CA ALA A 44 -1.91 13.00 -40.32
C ALA A 44 -1.56 11.49 -40.39
N CYS A 45 -2.29 10.69 -41.18
CA CYS A 45 -1.98 9.30 -41.51
C CYS A 45 -1.15 9.16 -42.80
N GLY A 46 -0.77 10.26 -43.47
CA GLY A 46 -0.04 10.24 -44.74
C GLY A 46 -0.90 10.10 -46.00
N VAL A 47 -2.16 10.56 -45.96
CA VAL A 47 -3.09 10.55 -47.11
C VAL A 47 -3.65 11.96 -47.33
N ASP A 48 -2.93 12.76 -48.11
CA ASP A 48 -3.26 14.18 -48.37
C ASP A 48 -4.36 14.37 -49.44
N ASP A 49 -4.59 13.36 -50.28
CA ASP A 49 -5.51 13.39 -51.42
C ASP A 49 -6.94 12.90 -51.09
N PHE A 50 -7.35 12.99 -49.81
CA PHE A 50 -8.71 12.72 -49.37
C PHE A 50 -9.65 13.88 -49.73
N GLY A 51 -10.71 13.58 -50.49
CA GLY A 51 -11.67 14.58 -50.99
C GLY A 51 -13.12 14.18 -50.73
N LEU A 52 -14.05 15.13 -50.90
CA LEU A 52 -15.47 14.92 -50.61
C LEU A 52 -16.08 13.72 -51.39
N ARG A 53 -15.52 13.40 -52.56
CA ARG A 53 -15.89 12.22 -53.35
C ARG A 53 -15.61 10.89 -52.64
N ASP A 54 -14.62 10.82 -51.75
CA ASP A 54 -14.35 9.60 -50.95
C ASP A 54 -15.45 9.34 -49.91
N VAL A 55 -16.14 10.39 -49.46
CA VAL A 55 -17.28 10.30 -48.54
C VAL A 55 -18.56 9.98 -49.32
N LEU A 56 -18.84 10.71 -50.40
CA LEU A 56 -20.10 10.60 -51.16
C LEU A 56 -20.13 9.43 -52.17
N GLN A 57 -18.98 9.00 -52.68
CA GLN A 57 -18.87 7.92 -53.67
C GLN A 57 -17.63 7.03 -53.40
N PRO A 58 -17.65 6.23 -52.32
CA PRO A 58 -16.51 5.44 -51.86
C PRO A 58 -16.04 4.41 -52.91
N ALA A 59 -14.87 4.65 -53.52
CA ALA A 59 -14.24 3.70 -54.42
C ALA A 59 -13.51 2.59 -53.63
N PRO A 60 -13.82 1.29 -53.81
CA PRO A 60 -13.31 0.21 -52.95
C PRO A 60 -11.77 0.15 -52.82
N LYS A 61 -11.03 0.54 -53.88
CA LYS A 61 -9.56 0.62 -53.84
C LYS A 61 -9.04 1.81 -53.01
N ARG A 62 -9.67 2.99 -53.08
CA ARG A 62 -9.25 4.17 -52.30
C ARG A 62 -9.61 4.01 -50.82
N VAL A 63 -10.82 3.53 -50.52
CA VAL A 63 -11.25 3.21 -49.14
C VAL A 63 -10.29 2.21 -48.49
N ARG A 64 -9.91 1.14 -49.20
CA ARG A 64 -8.90 0.19 -48.68
C ARG A 64 -7.57 0.88 -48.35
N ARG A 65 -7.07 1.79 -49.20
CA ARG A 65 -5.83 2.54 -48.94
C ARG A 65 -5.96 3.45 -47.71
N GLN A 66 -7.08 4.18 -47.59
CA GLN A 66 -7.36 5.07 -46.46
C GLN A 66 -7.46 4.29 -45.14
N LEU A 67 -8.18 3.16 -45.13
CA LEU A 67 -8.28 2.28 -43.96
C LEU A 67 -6.92 1.65 -43.59
N SER A 68 -6.11 1.22 -44.57
CA SER A 68 -4.75 0.73 -44.27
C SER A 68 -3.86 1.81 -43.64
N ALA A 69 -3.94 3.05 -44.11
CA ALA A 69 -3.22 4.17 -43.50
C ALA A 69 -3.70 4.45 -42.07
N LEU A 70 -5.02 4.42 -41.84
CA LEU A 70 -5.63 4.58 -40.52
C LEU A 70 -5.21 3.46 -39.55
N ILE A 71 -5.17 2.20 -40.01
CA ILE A 71 -4.73 1.04 -39.23
C ILE A 71 -3.24 1.17 -38.86
N ASN A 72 -2.39 1.59 -39.80
CA ASN A 72 -0.97 1.82 -39.53
C ASN A 72 -0.77 2.96 -38.52
N PHE A 73 -1.52 4.06 -38.64
CA PHE A 73 -1.52 5.14 -37.65
C PHE A 73 -2.00 4.67 -36.27
N ALA A 74 -3.04 3.83 -36.22
CA ALA A 74 -3.54 3.27 -34.97
C ALA A 74 -2.49 2.38 -34.27
N LYS A 75 -1.81 1.50 -35.03
CA LYS A 75 -0.70 0.68 -34.53
C LYS A 75 0.47 1.53 -34.02
N PHE A 76 0.90 2.52 -34.80
CA PHE A 76 1.97 3.44 -34.37
C PHE A 76 1.58 4.20 -33.09
N ARG A 77 0.33 4.66 -32.99
CA ARG A 77 -0.19 5.29 -31.78
C ARG A 77 -0.17 4.34 -30.59
N GLU A 78 -0.53 3.07 -30.78
CA GLU A 78 -0.54 2.05 -29.72
C GLU A 78 0.88 1.74 -29.22
N GLU A 79 1.85 1.55 -30.13
CA GLU A 79 3.27 1.41 -29.79
C GLU A 79 3.83 2.63 -29.05
N ARG A 80 3.44 3.85 -29.46
CA ARG A 80 3.85 5.09 -28.76
C ARG A 80 3.13 5.25 -27.42
N LEU A 81 1.87 4.87 -27.30
CA LEU A 81 1.11 4.94 -26.04
C LEU A 81 1.76 4.05 -24.95
N ALA A 82 2.29 2.89 -25.32
CA ALA A 82 3.07 2.05 -24.40
C ALA A 82 4.31 2.78 -23.84
N ALA A 83 4.99 3.61 -24.66
CA ALA A 83 6.13 4.42 -24.21
C ALA A 83 5.71 5.62 -23.34
N PHE A 84 4.49 6.14 -23.48
CA PHE A 84 3.94 7.20 -22.64
C PHE A 84 3.17 6.71 -21.40
N ALA A 85 2.91 5.40 -21.29
CA ALA A 85 2.12 4.81 -20.21
C ALA A 85 2.67 5.17 -18.81
N GLU A 86 4.00 5.19 -18.64
CA GLU A 86 4.64 5.63 -17.39
C GLU A 86 4.40 7.11 -17.08
N VAL A 87 4.38 7.98 -18.09
CA VAL A 87 4.10 9.42 -17.92
C VAL A 87 2.63 9.65 -17.59
N THR A 88 1.72 8.91 -18.23
CA THR A 88 0.29 8.93 -17.89
C THR A 88 0.06 8.43 -16.47
N ARG A 89 0.69 7.31 -16.07
CA ARG A 89 0.63 6.77 -14.71
C ARG A 89 1.13 7.78 -13.67
N GLN A 90 2.27 8.43 -13.92
CA GLN A 90 2.80 9.48 -13.04
C GLN A 90 1.85 10.69 -12.95
N ALA A 91 1.21 11.09 -14.06
CA ALA A 91 0.22 12.17 -14.05
C ALA A 91 -1.03 11.79 -13.24
N ASP A 92 -1.52 10.55 -13.38
CA ASP A 92 -2.66 10.05 -12.60
C ASP A 92 -2.34 9.92 -11.11
N GLU A 93 -1.15 9.41 -10.76
CA GLU A 93 -0.64 9.35 -9.38
C GLU A 93 -0.53 10.76 -8.76
N LEU A 94 0.00 11.74 -9.50
CA LEU A 94 0.07 13.15 -9.07
C LEU A 94 -1.32 13.79 -8.93
N LEU A 95 -2.27 13.48 -9.81
CA LEU A 95 -3.66 13.96 -9.71
C LEU A 95 -4.39 13.36 -8.50
N GLN A 96 -4.15 12.08 -8.19
CA GLN A 96 -4.67 11.44 -6.98
C GLN A 96 -4.06 12.06 -5.72
N HIS A 97 -2.74 12.24 -5.69
CA HIS A 97 -2.05 12.86 -4.55
C HIS A 97 -2.50 14.31 -4.32
N LYS A 98 -2.65 15.09 -5.39
CA LYS A 98 -3.21 16.46 -5.33
C LYS A 98 -4.61 16.47 -4.71
N LYS A 99 -5.51 15.57 -5.13
CA LYS A 99 -6.86 15.46 -4.57
C LYS A 99 -6.82 15.13 -3.08
N ALA A 100 -6.03 14.12 -2.68
CA ALA A 100 -5.89 13.75 -1.28
C ALA A 100 -5.39 14.92 -0.41
N LEU A 101 -4.40 15.68 -0.87
CA LEU A 101 -3.92 16.88 -0.18
C LEU A 101 -4.97 18.00 -0.12
N GLN A 102 -5.80 18.15 -1.15
CA GLN A 102 -6.91 19.12 -1.15
C GLN A 102 -8.01 18.73 -0.15
N ASP A 103 -8.35 17.44 -0.08
CA ASP A 103 -9.33 16.91 0.88
C ASP A 103 -8.83 17.02 2.33
N GLU A 104 -7.55 16.71 2.58
CA GLU A 104 -6.87 16.90 3.87
C GLU A 104 -6.84 18.37 4.29
N ASN A 105 -6.45 19.28 3.39
CA ASN A 105 -6.44 20.71 3.68
C ASN A 105 -7.85 21.24 4.00
N ALA A 106 -8.88 20.79 3.27
CA ALA A 106 -10.26 21.12 3.56
C ALA A 106 -10.76 20.52 4.89
N ALA A 107 -10.23 19.37 5.34
CA ALA A 107 -10.52 18.82 6.65
C ALA A 107 -9.89 19.68 7.76
N LEU A 108 -8.61 20.01 7.64
CA LEU A 108 -7.87 20.85 8.58
C LEU A 108 -8.45 22.27 8.69
N GLN A 109 -8.95 22.85 7.59
CA GLN A 109 -9.65 24.14 7.62
C GLN A 109 -10.92 24.06 8.48
N ARG A 110 -11.76 23.03 8.32
CA ARG A 110 -12.97 22.85 9.15
C ARG A 110 -12.64 22.62 10.63
N GLU A 111 -11.56 21.91 10.92
CA GLU A 111 -11.09 21.72 12.30
C GLU A 111 -10.61 23.04 12.92
N LEU A 112 -9.83 23.82 12.17
CA LEU A 112 -9.38 25.15 12.57
C LEU A 112 -10.56 26.10 12.82
N ASP A 113 -11.54 26.15 11.92
CA ASP A 113 -12.75 26.97 12.07
C ASP A 113 -13.52 26.57 13.34
N GLY A 114 -13.68 25.26 13.59
CA GLY A 114 -14.32 24.74 14.80
C GLY A 114 -13.60 25.12 16.09
N LEU A 115 -12.26 25.07 16.09
CA LEU A 115 -11.45 25.50 17.23
C LEU A 115 -11.53 27.02 17.45
N LEU A 116 -11.60 27.82 16.39
CA LEU A 116 -11.78 29.28 16.47
C LEU A 116 -13.17 29.66 16.98
N GLU A 117 -14.23 28.90 16.65
CA GLU A 117 -15.55 29.11 17.24
C GLU A 117 -15.61 28.72 18.72
N GLN A 118 -14.98 27.60 19.11
CA GLN A 118 -14.83 27.23 20.52
C GLN A 118 -14.07 28.31 21.31
N GLN A 119 -12.96 28.81 20.78
CA GLN A 119 -12.19 29.89 21.41
C GLN A 119 -13.01 31.16 21.63
N LYS A 120 -13.83 31.57 20.64
CA LYS A 120 -14.75 32.73 20.77
C LYS A 120 -15.88 32.48 21.79
N ALA A 121 -16.37 31.25 21.89
CA ALA A 121 -17.38 30.87 22.88
C ALA A 121 -16.83 30.86 24.32
N GLU A 122 -15.55 30.51 24.50
CA GLU A 122 -14.86 30.52 25.80
C GLU A 122 -14.30 31.90 26.20
N GLU A 123 -14.05 32.80 25.24
CA GLU A 123 -13.56 34.16 25.46
C GLU A 123 -14.33 34.97 26.53
N PRO A 124 -15.69 35.04 26.55
CA PRO A 124 -16.40 35.78 27.59
C PRO A 124 -16.16 35.20 29.00
N ALA A 125 -16.25 33.88 29.17
CA ALA A 125 -16.00 33.23 30.46
C ALA A 125 -14.55 33.44 30.95
N ARG A 126 -13.59 33.46 30.01
CA ARG A 126 -12.19 33.80 30.30
C ARG A 126 -12.03 35.26 30.77
N LEU A 127 -12.73 36.20 30.15
CA LEU A 127 -12.70 37.62 30.54
C LEU A 127 -13.37 37.85 31.90
N GLU A 128 -14.47 37.15 32.19
CA GLU A 128 -15.13 37.16 33.51
C GLU A 128 -14.20 36.65 34.60
N LEU A 129 -13.55 35.49 34.39
CA LEU A 129 -12.55 34.94 35.31
C LEU A 129 -11.35 35.89 35.52
N GLN A 130 -10.89 36.56 34.46
CA GLN A 130 -9.81 37.56 34.58
C GLN A 130 -10.24 38.78 35.40
N ALA A 131 -11.49 39.24 35.26
CA ALA A 131 -12.03 40.33 36.06
C ALA A 131 -12.21 39.92 37.53
N GLU A 132 -12.67 38.70 37.81
CA GLU A 132 -12.80 38.15 39.16
C GLU A 132 -11.43 38.02 39.85
N VAL A 133 -10.43 37.47 39.17
CA VAL A 133 -9.05 37.39 39.69
C VAL A 133 -8.50 38.78 40.02
N ALA A 134 -8.66 39.76 39.13
CA ALA A 134 -8.21 41.14 39.38
C ALA A 134 -8.95 41.81 40.56
N ALA A 135 -10.23 41.48 40.78
CA ALA A 135 -10.99 41.95 41.93
C ALA A 135 -10.49 41.32 43.24
N LEU A 136 -10.27 40.00 43.26
CA LEU A 136 -9.72 39.27 44.40
C LEU A 136 -8.31 39.72 44.76
N GLU A 137 -7.43 39.94 43.78
CA GLU A 137 -6.10 40.51 44.00
C GLU A 137 -6.17 41.90 44.67
N LYS A 138 -7.12 42.74 44.25
CA LYS A 138 -7.34 44.06 44.87
C LYS A 138 -7.86 43.94 46.30
N GLU A 139 -8.74 42.99 46.58
CA GLU A 139 -9.26 42.71 47.92
C GLU A 139 -8.17 42.17 48.85
N ILE A 140 -7.39 41.18 48.42
CA ILE A 140 -6.24 40.64 49.15
C ILE A 140 -5.24 41.76 49.49
N ASN A 141 -4.94 42.65 48.54
CA ASN A 141 -4.09 43.81 48.79
C ASN A 141 -4.69 44.79 49.80
N GLY A 142 -6.02 44.94 49.85
CA GLY A 142 -6.73 45.71 50.87
C GLY A 142 -6.63 45.07 52.26
N LEU A 143 -6.94 43.78 52.36
CA LEU A 143 -6.86 43.00 53.60
C LEU A 143 -5.44 42.94 54.17
N ASN A 144 -4.41 42.81 53.32
CA ASN A 144 -3.01 42.84 53.74
C ASN A 144 -2.62 44.20 54.36
N ARG A 145 -3.14 45.32 53.84
CA ARG A 145 -2.94 46.64 54.43
C ARG A 145 -3.64 46.77 55.78
N GLN A 146 -4.89 46.31 55.89
CA GLN A 146 -5.62 46.29 57.17
C GLN A 146 -4.91 45.40 58.21
N GLN A 147 -4.41 44.23 57.80
CA GLN A 147 -3.64 43.34 58.68
C GLN A 147 -2.35 44.02 59.17
N ALA A 148 -1.67 44.80 58.33
CA ALA A 148 -0.50 45.57 58.74
C ALA A 148 -0.83 46.66 59.77
N LEU A 149 -1.96 47.37 59.59
CA LEU A 149 -2.46 48.37 60.56
C LEU A 149 -2.81 47.71 61.90
N PHE A 150 -3.62 46.64 61.90
CA PHE A 150 -3.98 45.95 63.14
C PHE A 150 -2.76 45.35 63.88
N LYS A 151 -1.71 44.94 63.15
CA LYS A 151 -0.43 44.52 63.75
C LYS A 151 0.27 45.68 64.47
N LEU A 152 0.24 46.88 63.91
CA LEU A 152 0.78 48.09 64.55
C LEU A 152 -0.02 48.44 65.80
N GLU A 153 -1.34 48.58 65.69
CA GLU A 153 -2.25 48.87 66.82
C GLU A 153 -2.11 47.83 67.94
N THR A 154 -2.01 46.53 67.60
CA THR A 154 -1.77 45.46 68.59
C THR A 154 -0.43 45.61 69.30
N SER A 155 0.61 46.11 68.61
CA SER A 155 1.91 46.38 69.21
C SER A 155 1.85 47.58 70.16
N GLU A 156 1.17 48.66 69.76
CA GLU A 156 0.96 49.86 70.58
C GLU A 156 0.14 49.55 71.83
N LEU A 157 -0.97 48.80 71.69
CA LEU A 157 -1.78 48.34 72.82
C LEU A 157 -1.01 47.42 73.77
N LYS A 158 -0.11 46.57 73.25
CA LYS A 158 0.79 45.75 74.11
C LYS A 158 1.80 46.62 74.86
N ALA A 159 2.37 47.64 74.23
CA ALA A 159 3.27 48.57 74.89
C ALA A 159 2.54 49.38 75.98
N ALA A 160 1.36 49.92 75.68
CA ALA A 160 0.52 50.64 76.64
C ALA A 160 0.02 49.75 77.78
N ARG A 161 -0.32 48.48 77.51
CA ARG A 161 -0.63 47.50 78.55
C ARG A 161 0.58 47.30 79.48
N LYS A 162 1.77 47.11 78.92
CA LYS A 162 2.98 46.90 79.72
C LYS A 162 3.29 48.09 80.62
N THR A 163 3.23 49.33 80.11
CA THR A 163 3.47 50.51 80.94
C THR A 163 2.45 50.67 82.06
N MET A 164 1.20 50.26 81.85
CA MET A 164 0.17 50.20 82.90
C MET A 164 0.42 49.07 83.91
N GLU A 165 0.90 47.90 83.47
CA GLU A 165 1.31 46.81 84.36
C GLU A 165 2.52 47.21 85.23
N ASP A 166 3.52 47.88 84.64
CA ASP A 166 4.69 48.42 85.33
C ASP A 166 4.25 49.49 86.37
N ALA A 167 3.37 50.43 86.00
CA ALA A 167 2.83 51.45 86.91
C ALA A 167 1.95 50.87 88.04
N VAL A 168 1.20 49.78 87.77
CA VAL A 168 0.45 49.05 88.81
C VAL A 168 1.39 48.31 89.75
N ALA A 169 2.52 47.77 89.26
CA ALA A 169 3.54 47.16 90.10
C ALA A 169 4.23 48.19 91.00
N GLU A 170 4.57 49.37 90.47
CA GLU A 170 5.10 50.51 91.23
C GLU A 170 4.10 50.99 92.30
N ALA A 171 2.83 51.19 91.94
CA ALA A 171 1.79 51.59 92.89
C ALA A 171 1.55 50.54 93.99
N ARG A 172 1.67 49.24 93.68
CA ARG A 172 1.63 48.15 94.68
C ARG A 172 2.84 48.17 95.59
N PHE A 173 4.04 48.40 95.06
CA PHE A 173 5.26 48.52 95.86
C PHE A 173 5.16 49.70 96.84
N ASN A 174 4.79 50.88 96.34
CA ASN A 174 4.57 52.09 97.15
C ASN A 174 3.46 51.88 98.20
N LYS A 175 2.43 51.09 97.88
CA LYS A 175 1.38 50.69 98.84
C LYS A 175 1.96 49.79 99.95
N CYS A 176 2.79 48.80 99.62
CA CYS A 176 3.44 47.96 100.62
C CYS A 176 4.38 48.78 101.52
N GLU A 177 5.22 49.66 100.96
CA GLU A 177 6.08 50.54 101.78
C GLU A 177 5.26 51.45 102.71
N ALA A 178 4.13 51.99 102.22
CA ALA A 178 3.21 52.77 103.06
C ALA A 178 2.51 51.91 104.13
N GLU A 179 2.19 50.65 103.85
CA GLU A 179 1.61 49.71 104.82
C GLU A 179 2.63 49.28 105.88
N ASP A 180 3.88 49.02 105.50
CA ASP A 180 5.01 48.74 106.40
C ASP A 180 5.31 49.95 107.31
N GLU A 181 5.30 51.17 106.75
CA GLU A 181 5.45 52.41 107.53
C GLU A 181 4.25 52.65 108.46
N ILE A 182 3.03 52.34 108.02
CA ILE A 182 1.83 52.35 108.88
C ILE A 182 1.95 51.29 109.98
N GLU A 183 2.50 50.11 109.72
CA GLU A 183 2.71 49.07 110.74
C GLU A 183 3.80 49.47 111.73
N ARG A 184 4.90 50.06 111.25
CA ARG A 184 5.96 50.66 112.08
C ARG A 184 5.40 51.75 113.02
N LEU A 185 4.50 52.59 112.51
CA LEU A 185 3.82 53.64 113.29
C LEU A 185 2.75 53.05 114.22
N LYS A 186 1.99 52.03 113.82
CA LYS A 186 1.06 51.29 114.69
C LYS A 186 1.80 50.62 115.85
N GLY A 187 3.00 50.08 115.63
CA GLY A 187 3.88 49.57 116.68
C GLY A 187 4.33 50.61 117.71
N GLN A 188 4.24 51.91 117.37
CA GLN A 188 4.48 53.03 118.30
C GLN A 188 3.19 53.55 118.97
N VAL A 189 2.00 53.19 118.46
CA VAL A 189 0.71 53.61 119.03
C VAL A 189 0.13 52.48 119.88
N VAL A 190 0.44 52.54 121.18
CA VAL A 190 -0.17 51.67 122.20
C VAL A 190 -1.68 51.68 122.06
N THR A 191 -2.30 50.51 121.80
CA THR A 191 -3.72 50.34 122.05
C THR A 191 -4.05 48.98 122.67
N SER A 192 -4.62 49.07 123.88
CA SER A 192 -5.52 48.12 124.57
C SER A 192 -5.63 46.66 124.05
N PRO A 193 -5.35 45.64 124.89
CA PRO A 193 -5.59 44.22 124.60
C PRO A 193 -7.04 43.84 124.23
N ASP A 194 -8.03 44.68 124.50
CA ASP A 194 -9.43 44.39 124.16
C ASP A 194 -9.79 44.74 122.72
N ARG A 195 -8.98 45.55 122.02
CA ARG A 195 -9.10 45.75 120.57
C ARG A 195 -8.69 44.49 119.81
N VAL A 196 -7.55 43.91 120.22
CA VAL A 196 -6.96 42.69 119.63
C VAL A 196 -7.93 41.49 119.72
N LYS A 197 -8.75 41.38 120.77
CA LYS A 197 -9.78 40.32 120.88
C LYS A 197 -10.97 40.52 119.92
N GLY A 198 -11.29 41.76 119.57
CA GLY A 198 -12.30 42.07 118.54
C GLY A 198 -11.75 41.82 117.14
N GLU A 199 -10.53 42.29 116.89
CA GLU A 199 -9.80 42.08 115.62
C GLU A 199 -9.54 40.59 115.38
N LEU A 200 -9.16 39.80 116.39
CA LEU A 200 -9.03 38.34 116.28
C LEU A 200 -10.34 37.63 115.90
N LYS A 201 -11.50 38.13 116.34
CA LYS A 201 -12.80 37.58 115.92
C LYS A 201 -13.11 37.95 114.48
N ALA A 202 -12.91 39.21 114.10
CA ALA A 202 -13.09 39.66 112.72
C ALA A 202 -12.12 38.96 111.74
N ILE A 203 -10.90 38.65 112.17
CA ILE A 203 -9.90 37.87 111.41
C ILE A 203 -10.30 36.39 111.36
N ALA A 204 -10.88 35.81 112.41
CA ALA A 204 -11.41 34.45 112.36
C ALA A 204 -12.60 34.35 111.39
N GLU A 205 -13.54 35.30 111.46
CA GLU A 205 -14.69 35.40 110.55
C GLU A 205 -14.25 35.63 109.09
N SER A 206 -13.25 36.48 108.84
CA SER A 206 -12.72 36.68 107.48
C SER A 206 -11.86 35.51 106.98
N LEU A 207 -11.18 34.79 107.88
CA LEU A 207 -10.43 33.57 107.56
C LEU A 207 -11.38 32.42 107.20
N ASP A 208 -12.52 32.30 107.87
CA ASP A 208 -13.52 31.28 107.54
C ASP A 208 -14.23 31.64 106.22
N ALA A 209 -14.61 32.91 106.00
CA ALA A 209 -15.10 33.36 104.69
C ALA A 209 -14.08 33.11 103.55
N ALA A 210 -12.79 33.37 103.79
CA ALA A 210 -11.73 33.12 102.81
C ALA A 210 -11.48 31.62 102.56
N LYS A 211 -11.78 30.72 103.51
CA LYS A 211 -11.76 29.27 103.28
C LYS A 211 -12.94 28.82 102.42
N ASP A 212 -14.13 29.39 102.64
CA ASP A 212 -15.31 29.10 101.83
C ASP A 212 -15.10 29.58 100.38
N ASP A 213 -14.58 30.81 100.19
CA ASP A 213 -14.16 31.34 98.89
C ASP A 213 -13.09 30.45 98.22
N LEU A 214 -12.10 29.95 98.99
CA LEU A 214 -11.06 29.04 98.49
C LEU A 214 -11.65 27.71 98.03
N GLN A 215 -12.59 27.13 98.79
CA GLN A 215 -13.27 25.89 98.40
C GLN A 215 -14.08 26.09 97.12
N GLU A 216 -14.83 27.20 96.99
CA GLU A 216 -15.59 27.51 95.78
C GLU A 216 -14.66 27.72 94.57
N LEU A 217 -13.49 28.35 94.76
CA LEU A 217 -12.44 28.50 93.75
C LEU A 217 -11.80 27.16 93.37
N GLU A 218 -11.54 26.26 94.32
CA GLU A 218 -11.03 24.91 94.04
C GLU A 218 -12.05 24.06 93.26
N GLU A 219 -13.33 24.14 93.59
CA GLU A 219 -14.40 23.46 92.84
C GLU A 219 -14.51 24.00 91.41
N LYS A 220 -14.48 25.34 91.25
CA LYS A 220 -14.39 26.00 89.94
C LYS A 220 -13.16 25.54 89.16
N GLN A 221 -11.98 25.50 89.78
CA GLN A 221 -10.73 25.03 89.15
C GLN A 221 -10.85 23.57 88.70
N ARG A 222 -11.37 22.66 89.56
CA ARG A 222 -11.59 21.25 89.20
C ARG A 222 -12.56 21.12 88.01
N SER A 223 -13.63 21.92 87.98
CA SER A 223 -14.58 21.93 86.85
C SER A 223 -13.92 22.36 85.53
N VAL A 224 -13.08 23.40 85.57
CA VAL A 224 -12.34 23.89 84.39
C VAL A 224 -11.33 22.84 83.89
N LEU A 225 -10.63 22.15 84.80
CA LEU A 225 -9.71 21.07 84.43
C LEU A 225 -10.42 19.90 83.74
N VAL A 226 -11.66 19.57 84.15
CA VAL A 226 -12.49 18.59 83.44
C VAL A 226 -12.82 19.06 82.02
N PHE A 227 -13.18 20.34 81.83
CA PHE A 227 -13.40 20.90 80.48
C PHE A 227 -12.13 20.84 79.62
N VAL A 228 -10.97 21.24 80.14
CA VAL A 228 -9.68 21.13 79.41
C VAL A 228 -9.43 19.70 78.95
N GLY A 229 -9.63 18.71 79.84
CA GLY A 229 -9.51 17.29 79.50
C GLY A 229 -10.56 16.77 78.50
N VAL A 230 -11.65 17.49 78.23
CA VAL A 230 -12.58 17.21 77.12
C VAL A 230 -12.06 17.86 75.82
N TYR A 231 -11.62 19.11 75.86
CA TYR A 231 -11.06 19.80 74.69
C TYR A 231 -9.80 19.11 74.15
N GLU A 232 -8.88 18.66 75.01
CA GLU A 232 -7.71 17.88 74.58
C GLU A 232 -8.09 16.56 73.88
N ARG A 233 -9.20 15.93 74.27
CA ARG A 233 -9.69 14.71 73.61
C ARG A 233 -10.29 15.05 72.25
N ALA A 234 -11.09 16.11 72.16
CA ALA A 234 -11.63 16.61 70.90
C ALA A 234 -10.53 17.04 69.92
N GLU A 235 -9.46 17.69 70.39
CA GLU A 235 -8.29 18.06 69.59
C GLU A 235 -7.56 16.83 69.05
N LYS A 236 -7.33 15.80 69.90
CA LYS A 236 -6.72 14.52 69.49
C LYS A 236 -7.59 13.77 68.49
N GLU A 237 -8.92 13.85 68.58
CA GLU A 237 -9.83 13.28 67.58
C GLU A 237 -9.83 14.08 66.27
N LEU A 238 -9.87 15.42 66.34
CA LEU A 238 -9.71 16.30 65.18
C LEU A 238 -8.41 16.00 64.41
N ALA A 239 -7.28 15.90 65.11
CA ALA A 239 -5.99 15.55 64.51
C ALA A 239 -6.05 14.20 63.76
N ARG A 240 -6.70 13.18 64.33
CA ARG A 240 -6.94 11.88 63.65
C ARG A 240 -7.86 12.00 62.44
N THR A 241 -8.88 12.86 62.48
CA THR A 241 -9.72 13.10 61.31
C THR A 241 -8.94 13.79 60.18
N PHE A 242 -8.03 14.71 60.50
CA PHE A 242 -7.16 15.34 59.50
C PHE A 242 -6.17 14.35 58.85
N THR A 243 -5.59 13.41 59.61
CA THR A 243 -4.73 12.37 59.01
C THR A 243 -5.53 11.46 58.08
N LEU A 244 -6.72 11.00 58.50
CA LEU A 244 -7.62 10.20 57.66
C LEU A 244 -8.07 10.95 56.40
N LEU A 245 -8.37 12.25 56.48
CA LEU A 245 -8.70 13.07 55.32
C LEU A 245 -7.53 13.18 54.33
N SER A 246 -6.30 13.31 54.83
CA SER A 246 -5.09 13.34 53.99
C SER A 246 -4.84 12.00 53.29
N GLU A 247 -5.04 10.88 54.00
CA GLU A 247 -4.98 9.52 53.43
C GLU A 247 -6.04 9.34 52.33
N ILE A 248 -7.29 9.74 52.58
CA ILE A 248 -8.37 9.72 51.57
C ILE A 248 -8.03 10.59 50.36
N GLU A 249 -7.40 11.76 50.55
CA GLU A 249 -6.99 12.62 49.44
C GLU A 249 -5.88 11.98 48.58
N GLN A 250 -4.95 11.24 49.20
CA GLN A 250 -3.92 10.48 48.50
C GLN A 250 -4.51 9.31 47.71
N GLU A 251 -5.39 8.52 48.32
CA GLU A 251 -6.13 7.43 47.65
C GLU A 251 -6.99 7.96 46.48
N MET A 252 -7.63 9.12 46.64
CA MET A 252 -8.38 9.78 45.58
C MET A 252 -7.50 10.25 44.41
N LYS A 253 -6.22 10.59 44.64
CA LYS A 253 -5.24 10.89 43.58
C LYS A 253 -4.82 9.60 42.87
N ALA A 254 -4.44 8.56 43.62
CA ALA A 254 -4.09 7.26 43.07
C ALA A 254 -5.23 6.64 42.23
N CYS A 255 -6.47 6.74 42.69
CA CYS A 255 -7.64 6.27 41.95
C CYS A 255 -7.88 7.05 40.64
N LYS A 256 -7.61 8.36 40.61
CA LYS A 256 -7.68 9.16 39.37
C LYS A 256 -6.59 8.74 38.39
N GLU A 257 -5.36 8.56 38.85
CA GLU A 257 -4.24 8.08 38.02
C GLU A 257 -4.52 6.69 37.43
N ALA A 258 -4.97 5.74 38.25
CA ALA A 258 -5.39 4.41 37.80
C ALA A 258 -6.52 4.49 36.75
N LYS A 259 -7.52 5.37 36.95
CA LYS A 259 -8.58 5.61 35.96
C LYS A 259 -8.05 6.16 34.63
N HIS A 260 -7.06 7.05 34.66
CA HIS A 260 -6.39 7.53 33.45
C HIS A 260 -5.58 6.43 32.74
N GLN A 261 -4.87 5.57 33.49
CA GLN A 261 -4.13 4.42 32.95
C GLN A 261 -5.06 3.35 32.33
N VAL A 262 -6.21 3.08 32.95
CA VAL A 262 -7.25 2.20 32.37
C VAL A 262 -7.81 2.81 31.08
N LYS A 263 -8.09 4.12 31.05
CA LYS A 263 -8.58 4.79 29.83
C LYS A 263 -7.58 4.71 28.68
N SER A 264 -6.28 4.94 28.93
CA SER A 264 -5.24 4.88 27.90
C SER A 264 -4.98 3.44 27.42
N SER A 265 -5.07 2.47 28.32
CA SER A 265 -4.96 1.05 28.00
C SER A 265 -6.16 0.57 27.17
N LEU A 266 -7.38 1.02 27.47
CA LEU A 266 -8.57 0.74 26.65
C LEU A 266 -8.48 1.33 25.24
N SER A 267 -8.02 2.58 25.09
CA SER A 267 -7.79 3.16 23.75
C SER A 267 -6.71 2.39 22.98
N ARG A 268 -5.65 1.94 23.65
CA ARG A 268 -4.59 1.14 23.03
C ARG A 268 -5.06 -0.26 22.63
N ILE A 269 -5.91 -0.90 23.44
CA ILE A 269 -6.55 -2.18 23.09
C ILE A 269 -7.44 -2.01 21.85
N HIS A 270 -8.23 -0.94 21.78
CA HIS A 270 -9.10 -0.69 20.63
C HIS A 270 -8.29 -0.47 19.34
N GLU A 271 -7.21 0.31 19.40
CA GLU A 271 -6.29 0.52 18.28
C GLU A 271 -5.63 -0.81 17.83
N LEU A 272 -5.22 -1.66 18.77
CA LEU A 272 -4.66 -2.99 18.46
C LEU A 272 -5.72 -3.93 17.86
N GLN A 273 -6.98 -3.86 18.30
CA GLN A 273 -8.09 -4.61 17.70
C GLN A 273 -8.33 -4.20 16.25
N GLN A 274 -8.36 -2.89 15.95
CA GLN A 274 -8.50 -2.37 14.59
C GLN A 274 -7.35 -2.85 13.68
N ARG A 275 -6.08 -2.66 14.10
CA ARG A 275 -4.89 -3.15 13.39
C ARG A 275 -4.92 -4.68 13.16
N THR A 276 -5.46 -5.44 14.11
CA THR A 276 -5.60 -6.90 14.00
C THR A 276 -6.66 -7.27 12.95
N ALA A 277 -7.81 -6.61 12.94
CA ALA A 277 -8.85 -6.82 11.93
C ALA A 277 -8.36 -6.46 10.51
N GLU A 278 -7.66 -5.34 10.35
CA GLU A 278 -7.00 -4.97 9.09
C GLU A 278 -6.00 -6.04 8.63
N THR A 279 -5.18 -6.55 9.55
CA THR A 279 -4.19 -7.60 9.26
C THR A 279 -4.88 -8.91 8.85
N ILE A 280 -5.98 -9.29 9.49
CA ILE A 280 -6.78 -10.47 9.12
C ILE A 280 -7.35 -10.32 7.70
N THR A 281 -8.03 -9.21 7.40
CA THR A 281 -8.60 -9.00 6.05
C THR A 281 -7.51 -8.92 4.97
N ARG A 282 -6.32 -8.38 5.28
CA ARG A 282 -5.17 -8.42 4.39
C ARG A 282 -4.66 -9.85 4.17
N ARG A 283 -4.60 -10.68 5.22
CA ARG A 283 -4.22 -12.10 5.13
C ARG A 283 -5.17 -12.88 4.24
N GLU A 284 -6.48 -12.76 4.45
CA GLU A 284 -7.51 -13.43 3.66
C GLU A 284 -7.46 -13.04 2.16
N ARG A 285 -7.17 -11.77 1.85
CA ARG A 285 -6.96 -11.32 0.47
C ARG A 285 -5.74 -11.99 -0.16
N LEU A 286 -4.63 -12.07 0.58
CA LEU A 286 -3.40 -12.72 0.12
C LEU A 286 -3.58 -14.24 -0.03
N GLU A 287 -4.28 -14.90 0.88
CA GLU A 287 -4.62 -16.33 0.80
C GLU A 287 -5.42 -16.65 -0.48
N LYS A 288 -6.43 -15.84 -0.82
CA LYS A 288 -7.19 -15.98 -2.08
C LYS A 288 -6.31 -15.81 -3.33
N VAL A 289 -5.39 -14.83 -3.34
CA VAL A 289 -4.44 -14.66 -4.45
C VAL A 289 -3.48 -15.85 -4.54
N LEU A 290 -3.01 -16.37 -3.41
CA LEU A 290 -2.11 -17.52 -3.33
C LEU A 290 -2.80 -18.79 -3.86
N GLU A 291 -4.07 -19.03 -3.53
CA GLU A 291 -4.86 -20.11 -4.12
C GLU A 291 -5.01 -19.98 -5.64
N LEU A 292 -5.32 -18.79 -6.14
CA LEU A 292 -5.42 -18.54 -7.59
C LEU A 292 -4.08 -18.85 -8.29
N LYS A 293 -2.96 -18.39 -7.73
CA LYS A 293 -1.62 -18.67 -8.28
C LYS A 293 -1.20 -20.13 -8.17
N ARG A 294 -1.64 -20.87 -7.14
CA ARG A 294 -1.46 -22.33 -7.09
C ARG A 294 -2.23 -23.02 -8.23
N ARG A 295 -3.50 -22.66 -8.46
CA ARG A 295 -4.32 -23.24 -9.54
C ARG A 295 -3.79 -22.90 -10.93
N GLU A 296 -3.27 -21.69 -11.15
CA GLU A 296 -2.56 -21.32 -12.39
C GLU A 296 -1.31 -22.20 -12.59
N LEU A 297 -0.50 -22.37 -11.54
CA LEU A 297 0.74 -23.15 -11.59
C LEU A 297 0.46 -24.65 -11.83
N GLU A 298 -0.58 -25.21 -11.22
CA GLU A 298 -1.05 -26.58 -11.46
C GLU A 298 -1.51 -26.78 -12.91
N ARG A 299 -2.24 -25.82 -13.49
CA ARG A 299 -2.61 -25.86 -14.92
C ARG A 299 -1.37 -25.85 -15.82
N TYR A 300 -0.41 -24.95 -15.58
CA TYR A 300 0.82 -24.91 -16.37
C TYR A 300 1.66 -26.18 -16.24
N ARG A 301 1.68 -26.83 -15.05
CA ARG A 301 2.31 -28.15 -14.87
C ARG A 301 1.62 -29.24 -15.70
N ALA A 302 0.29 -29.31 -15.64
CA ALA A 302 -0.48 -30.29 -16.42
C ALA A 302 -0.32 -30.07 -17.93
N GLU A 303 -0.32 -28.82 -18.41
CA GLU A 303 -0.05 -28.49 -19.80
C GLU A 303 1.38 -28.85 -20.23
N ALA A 304 2.38 -28.65 -19.36
CA ALA A 304 3.76 -29.04 -19.65
C ALA A 304 3.89 -30.57 -19.75
N GLN A 305 3.32 -31.30 -18.79
CA GLN A 305 3.29 -32.78 -18.81
C GLN A 305 2.60 -33.31 -20.06
N ALA A 306 1.41 -32.79 -20.41
CA ALA A 306 0.70 -33.22 -21.62
C ALA A 306 1.49 -32.93 -22.92
N LYS A 307 2.24 -31.82 -22.99
CA LYS A 307 3.13 -31.50 -24.12
C LYS A 307 4.34 -32.43 -24.16
N GLU A 308 4.91 -32.78 -23.01
CA GLU A 308 6.05 -33.70 -22.88
C GLU A 308 5.66 -35.13 -23.25
N GLU A 309 4.50 -35.62 -22.79
CA GLU A 309 3.92 -36.89 -23.19
C GLU A 309 3.61 -36.94 -24.69
N ALA A 310 3.00 -35.89 -25.24
CA ALA A 310 2.72 -35.79 -26.68
C ALA A 310 4.01 -35.79 -27.52
N ALA A 311 5.05 -35.08 -27.08
CA ALA A 311 6.36 -35.07 -27.73
C ALA A 311 7.06 -36.44 -27.62
N SER A 312 6.99 -37.11 -26.47
CA SER A 312 7.53 -38.45 -26.25
C SER A 312 6.84 -39.47 -27.17
N ASN A 313 5.52 -39.47 -27.22
CA ASN A 313 4.72 -40.34 -28.10
C ASN A 313 4.99 -40.06 -29.58
N ALA A 314 5.16 -38.79 -29.97
CA ALA A 314 5.54 -38.43 -31.34
C ALA A 314 6.95 -38.93 -31.70
N LEU A 315 7.93 -38.78 -30.79
CA LEU A 315 9.28 -39.31 -30.96
C LEU A 315 9.29 -40.84 -31.05
N GLN A 316 8.49 -41.52 -30.22
CA GLN A 316 8.34 -42.98 -30.28
C GLN A 316 7.74 -43.42 -31.62
N GLY A 317 6.64 -42.81 -32.07
CA GLY A 317 6.04 -43.12 -33.37
C GLY A 317 6.95 -42.81 -34.57
N VAL A 318 7.85 -41.83 -34.46
CA VAL A 318 8.90 -41.58 -35.46
C VAL A 318 10.00 -42.65 -35.40
N ARG A 319 10.43 -43.09 -34.21
CA ARG A 319 11.40 -44.20 -34.04
C ARG A 319 10.88 -45.51 -34.59
N GLU A 320 9.61 -45.85 -34.33
CA GLU A 320 8.95 -47.04 -34.86
C GLU A 320 8.89 -47.01 -36.39
N LYS A 321 8.44 -45.88 -36.97
CA LYS A 321 8.47 -45.68 -38.43
C LYS A 321 9.88 -45.81 -39.00
N LEU A 322 10.88 -45.19 -38.37
CA LEU A 322 12.28 -45.27 -38.80
C LEU A 322 12.78 -46.73 -38.76
N SER A 323 12.48 -47.49 -37.70
CA SER A 323 12.83 -48.91 -37.60
C SER A 323 12.17 -49.75 -38.72
N THR A 324 10.88 -49.55 -39.01
CA THR A 324 10.21 -50.25 -40.13
C THR A 324 10.76 -49.86 -41.50
N LEU A 325 11.21 -48.62 -41.67
CA LEU A 325 11.88 -48.18 -42.90
C LEU A 325 13.30 -48.75 -43.00
N GLU A 326 14.02 -48.91 -41.89
CA GLU A 326 15.33 -49.54 -41.86
C GLU A 326 15.25 -51.03 -42.19
N SER A 327 14.29 -51.77 -41.63
CA SER A 327 14.05 -53.18 -42.00
C SER A 327 13.63 -53.30 -43.47
N ALA A 328 12.70 -52.47 -43.95
CA ALA A 328 12.29 -52.47 -45.35
C ALA A 328 13.46 -52.11 -46.31
N ARG A 329 14.36 -51.20 -45.92
CA ARG A 329 15.58 -50.88 -46.67
C ARG A 329 16.59 -52.03 -46.63
N TYR A 330 16.67 -52.77 -45.53
CA TYR A 330 17.52 -53.96 -45.40
C TYR A 330 17.02 -55.08 -46.32
N ASP A 331 15.73 -55.41 -46.28
CA ASP A 331 15.10 -56.40 -47.14
C ASP A 331 15.21 -56.03 -48.63
N ALA A 332 14.97 -54.76 -48.97
CA ALA A 332 15.15 -54.26 -50.33
C ALA A 332 16.62 -54.38 -50.79
N ARG A 333 17.60 -54.08 -49.93
CA ARG A 333 19.02 -54.29 -50.21
C ARG A 333 19.34 -55.77 -50.44
N GLN A 334 18.85 -56.68 -49.59
CA GLN A 334 19.05 -58.13 -49.78
C GLN A 334 18.45 -58.63 -51.10
N ARG A 335 17.25 -58.16 -51.47
CA ARG A 335 16.63 -58.49 -52.77
C ARG A 335 17.45 -57.95 -53.95
N ILE A 336 18.00 -56.75 -53.84
CA ILE A 336 18.89 -56.17 -54.87
C ILE A 336 20.19 -56.99 -54.98
N THR A 337 20.83 -57.39 -53.88
CA THR A 337 22.05 -58.22 -53.94
C THR A 337 21.76 -59.59 -54.55
N GLN A 338 20.70 -60.27 -54.10
CA GLN A 338 20.27 -61.56 -54.67
C GLN A 338 19.96 -61.45 -56.18
N ASN A 339 19.28 -60.38 -56.61
CA ASN A 339 18.92 -60.19 -58.01
C ASN A 339 20.15 -59.81 -58.88
N THR A 340 21.11 -59.06 -58.34
CA THR A 340 22.38 -58.78 -59.04
C THR A 340 23.30 -60.01 -59.11
N GLU A 341 23.30 -60.87 -58.09
CA GLU A 341 23.97 -62.18 -58.11
C GLU A 341 23.31 -63.12 -59.13
N ALA A 342 21.97 -63.24 -59.11
CA ALA A 342 21.22 -64.03 -60.10
C ALA A 342 21.49 -63.53 -61.53
N SER A 343 21.44 -62.21 -61.76
CA SER A 343 21.76 -61.61 -63.06
C SER A 343 23.20 -61.93 -63.50
N ARG A 344 24.18 -61.85 -62.60
CA ARG A 344 25.57 -62.28 -62.88
C ARG A 344 25.67 -63.76 -63.25
N THR A 345 24.94 -64.65 -62.59
CA THR A 345 24.93 -66.09 -62.97
C THR A 345 24.28 -66.33 -64.33
N VAL A 346 23.25 -65.55 -64.70
CA VAL A 346 22.63 -65.60 -66.03
C VAL A 346 23.57 -65.03 -67.09
N GLU A 347 24.24 -63.91 -66.84
CA GLU A 347 25.26 -63.36 -67.74
C GLU A 347 26.43 -64.31 -67.96
N LEU A 348 26.86 -65.06 -66.94
CA LEU A 348 27.89 -66.09 -67.06
C LEU A 348 27.40 -67.25 -67.93
N LYS A 349 26.20 -67.78 -67.67
CA LYS A 349 25.58 -68.83 -68.50
C LYS A 349 25.40 -68.38 -69.94
N MET A 350 24.92 -67.16 -70.19
CA MET A 350 24.82 -66.61 -71.54
C MET A 350 26.18 -66.56 -72.24
N LYS A 351 27.26 -66.17 -71.55
CA LYS A 351 28.63 -66.19 -72.12
C LYS A 351 29.15 -67.62 -72.35
N GLU A 352 28.80 -68.57 -71.49
CA GLU A 352 29.13 -69.99 -71.66
C GLU A 352 28.38 -70.61 -72.83
N ASP A 353 27.08 -70.31 -72.98
CA ASP A 353 26.23 -70.74 -74.08
C ASP A 353 26.67 -70.07 -75.39
N GLU A 354 26.93 -68.76 -75.42
CA GLU A 354 27.53 -68.06 -76.56
C GLU A 354 28.87 -68.67 -76.98
N ALA A 355 29.72 -69.05 -76.01
CA ALA A 355 30.98 -69.74 -76.28
C ALA A 355 30.77 -71.17 -76.80
N GLN A 356 29.72 -71.87 -76.38
CA GLN A 356 29.32 -73.17 -76.92
C GLN A 356 28.79 -73.03 -78.36
N TYR A 357 27.84 -72.15 -78.62
CA TYR A 357 27.35 -71.85 -79.96
C TYR A 357 28.47 -71.42 -80.92
N GLN A 358 29.46 -70.64 -80.44
CA GLN A 358 30.65 -70.30 -81.25
C GLN A 358 31.59 -71.48 -81.51
N ARG A 359 31.63 -72.50 -80.65
CA ARG A 359 32.36 -73.76 -80.92
C ARG A 359 31.60 -74.60 -81.93
N GLU A 360 30.31 -74.80 -81.75
CA GLU A 360 29.44 -75.53 -82.68
C GLU A 360 29.43 -74.90 -84.09
N LEU A 361 29.39 -73.56 -84.18
CA LEU A 361 29.54 -72.85 -85.46
C LEU A 361 30.90 -73.12 -86.12
N LYS A 362 32.00 -73.11 -85.35
CA LYS A 362 33.34 -73.43 -85.88
C LYS A 362 33.46 -74.90 -86.30
N GLU A 363 32.82 -75.82 -85.59
CA GLU A 363 32.75 -77.23 -85.96
C GLU A 363 31.92 -77.42 -87.25
N LEU A 364 30.77 -76.75 -87.38
CA LEU A 364 29.96 -76.73 -88.60
C LEU A 364 30.70 -76.10 -89.79
N GLU A 365 31.46 -75.02 -89.57
CA GLU A 365 32.34 -74.43 -90.57
C GLU A 365 33.42 -75.43 -91.01
N GLN A 366 34.09 -76.11 -90.07
CA GLN A 366 35.08 -77.15 -90.38
C GLN A 366 34.47 -78.34 -91.13
N VAL A 367 33.28 -78.78 -90.76
CA VAL A 367 32.52 -79.82 -91.49
C VAL A 367 32.22 -79.33 -92.91
N SER A 368 31.74 -78.09 -93.10
CA SER A 368 31.45 -77.52 -94.41
C SER A 368 32.69 -77.42 -95.31
N VAL A 369 33.85 -77.07 -94.73
CA VAL A 369 35.14 -77.00 -95.42
C VAL A 369 35.64 -78.40 -95.80
N SER A 370 35.48 -79.39 -94.90
CA SER A 370 35.80 -80.79 -95.19
C SER A 370 34.93 -81.35 -96.32
N CYS A 371 33.65 -80.97 -96.37
CA CYS A 371 32.71 -81.38 -97.39
C CYS A 371 32.97 -80.68 -98.75
N ARG A 372 33.37 -79.40 -98.74
CA ARG A 372 33.83 -78.69 -99.95
C ARG A 372 35.13 -79.28 -100.51
N ARG A 373 36.06 -79.74 -99.66
CA ARG A 373 37.30 -80.41 -100.11
C ARG A 373 37.10 -81.79 -100.77
N ARG A 374 35.97 -82.47 -100.55
CA ARG A 374 35.65 -83.75 -101.21
C ARG A 374 34.90 -83.64 -102.54
N LYS A 375 34.34 -82.47 -102.88
CA LYS A 375 33.50 -82.28 -104.08
C LYS A 375 34.21 -81.72 -105.32
N LEU A 376 35.51 -81.39 -105.23
CA LEU A 376 36.22 -80.64 -106.28
C LEU A 376 37.10 -81.49 -107.22
N PHE A 377 36.97 -82.83 -107.25
CA PHE A 377 37.85 -83.70 -108.04
C PHE A 377 37.17 -84.51 -109.15
N VAL A 378 35.85 -84.41 -109.35
CA VAL A 378 35.15 -85.23 -110.35
C VAL A 378 34.06 -84.41 -111.08
N VAL A 379 34.19 -84.37 -112.41
CA VAL A 379 33.33 -83.75 -113.45
C VAL A 379 33.39 -82.21 -113.59
N ALA A 380 34.05 -81.77 -114.66
CA ALA A 380 33.66 -80.60 -115.42
C ALA A 380 32.71 -81.03 -116.55
N ASP A 381 31.65 -80.27 -116.83
CA ASP A 381 31.32 -79.73 -118.18
C ASP A 381 29.93 -79.05 -118.23
N ALA A 382 29.71 -78.28 -119.31
CA ALA A 382 28.49 -77.55 -119.73
C ALA A 382 28.17 -76.19 -119.06
N THR A 383 28.80 -75.12 -119.58
CA THR A 383 28.19 -73.94 -120.27
C THR A 383 26.74 -73.49 -119.91
N CYS A 384 26.29 -72.22 -119.90
CA CYS A 384 26.80 -70.85 -120.21
C CYS A 384 25.66 -69.82 -119.86
N VAL A 385 25.74 -68.47 -119.91
CA VAL A 385 26.77 -67.44 -120.23
C VAL A 385 26.43 -66.10 -119.52
N ALA A 386 27.44 -65.28 -119.14
CA ALA A 386 27.45 -63.80 -118.90
C ALA A 386 26.40 -63.16 -117.93
N VAL A 387 26.59 -61.97 -117.31
CA VAL A 387 27.46 -60.80 -117.54
C VAL A 387 27.97 -60.21 -116.19
N PHE A 388 29.18 -59.64 -116.23
CA PHE A 388 29.85 -58.58 -115.43
C PHE A 388 28.94 -57.61 -114.61
N ASP A 389 29.36 -56.87 -113.56
CA ASP A 389 30.68 -56.42 -113.04
C ASP A 389 30.52 -55.95 -111.53
N VAL A 390 31.48 -56.08 -110.58
CA VAL A 390 32.59 -55.15 -110.19
C VAL A 390 32.12 -53.80 -109.57
N ILE A 391 32.64 -53.20 -108.47
CA ILE A 391 33.68 -53.50 -107.44
C ILE A 391 33.54 -52.51 -106.23
N SER A 392 34.13 -52.82 -105.05
CA SER A 392 34.51 -51.88 -103.94
C SER A 392 33.43 -51.05 -103.18
N SER A 393 33.68 -50.43 -102.01
CA SER A 393 34.68 -50.59 -100.92
C SER A 393 34.24 -49.74 -99.71
N ASP A 394 34.59 -50.18 -98.48
CA ASP A 394 34.93 -49.42 -97.26
C ASP A 394 34.06 -48.23 -96.73
N VAL A 395 33.88 -48.16 -95.40
CA VAL A 395 34.42 -47.09 -94.50
C VAL A 395 33.69 -47.02 -93.14
N LEU A 396 34.54 -46.93 -92.11
CA LEU A 396 34.39 -46.59 -90.68
C LEU A 396 33.11 -45.92 -90.10
N THR A 397 32.81 -46.40 -88.88
CA THR A 397 32.18 -45.78 -87.68
C THR A 397 32.43 -44.27 -87.43
N PRO A 398 31.80 -43.58 -86.42
CA PRO A 398 30.43 -43.58 -85.87
C PRO A 398 29.90 -42.09 -85.88
N PRO A 399 29.41 -41.38 -84.81
CA PRO A 399 28.58 -41.69 -83.62
C PRO A 399 27.38 -40.72 -83.33
N ALA A 400 26.68 -40.98 -82.22
CA ALA A 400 26.06 -40.02 -81.28
C ALA A 400 24.70 -39.31 -81.55
N SER A 401 23.99 -39.10 -80.42
CA SER A 401 22.95 -38.08 -80.12
C SER A 401 21.51 -38.57 -79.99
N ARG A 402 21.07 -38.90 -78.77
CA ARG A 402 19.65 -39.08 -78.41
C ARG A 402 19.19 -37.97 -77.45
N ARG A 403 18.03 -37.39 -77.77
CA ARG A 403 17.29 -36.31 -77.06
C ARG A 403 17.24 -36.58 -75.54
N VAL A 404 17.55 -35.62 -74.67
CA VAL A 404 16.71 -34.45 -74.28
C VAL A 404 15.31 -34.84 -73.80
N LEU A 405 15.08 -34.74 -72.48
CA LEU A 405 13.94 -34.03 -71.87
C LEU A 405 14.21 -33.74 -70.38
N GLN A 406 13.44 -32.83 -69.79
CA GLN A 406 13.82 -31.95 -68.66
C GLN A 406 13.26 -32.36 -67.27
N PRO A 407 13.69 -31.68 -66.18
CA PRO A 407 13.35 -32.00 -64.79
C PRO A 407 12.22 -31.10 -64.19
N ALA A 408 12.15 -31.06 -62.84
CA ALA A 408 11.22 -30.36 -61.94
C ALA A 408 9.88 -31.07 -61.70
N GLY A 409 9.29 -31.07 -60.49
CA GLY A 409 9.78 -30.56 -59.20
C GLY A 409 8.64 -30.38 -58.20
N ALA A 410 8.80 -30.83 -56.96
CA ALA A 410 7.95 -30.57 -55.78
C ALA A 410 8.73 -30.92 -54.51
#